data_AF-A0A819EXB0-F1
#
_entry.id   AF-A0A819EXB0-F1
#
_cell.length_a   1.000
_cell.length_b   1.000
_cell.length_c   1.000
_cell.angle_alpha   90.00
_cell.angle_beta   90.00
_cell.angle_gamma   90.00
#
_symmetry.space_group_name_H-M   'P 1'
#
loop_
_entity.id
_entity.type
_entity.pdbx_description
1 polymer ?
#
loop_
_entity_poly.entity_id
_entity_poly.type
_entity_poly.pdbx_seq_one_letter_code
_entity_poly.pdbx_strand_id
1 'polypeptide(L)'
;MTNLIDVFMLEVDRVVDDELVLTVHGYGHSRIPVYEKQRDNIIGLVNIRDFALLDTESGKFTVRSLVNFYKHRYGKVIMSDDSCYDVFNKLKKEQYHMGVVVEHDNGSENDPKPRAVGIVTLEDIIEEMIQEEIIDETDVFTDNRGKVRNILSQAPNFSAFIRQMETSDDTTKISAQMKVAILQFLSTSM
;
A
#
# COMPACT_ATOMS: atom_id res chain seq x y z
N MET A 1 13.88 -7.41 -4.16
CA MET A 1 12.46 -7.86 -4.15
C MET A 1 11.98 -7.97 -2.72
N THR A 2 10.71 -7.70 -2.48
CA THR A 2 10.09 -7.78 -1.14
C THR A 2 9.25 -9.05 -1.04
N ASN A 3 9.58 -9.90 -0.06
CA ASN A 3 8.86 -11.15 0.18
C ASN A 3 7.40 -10.89 0.52
N LEU A 4 6.48 -11.70 -0.01
CA LEU A 4 5.03 -11.53 0.19
C LEU A 4 4.61 -11.42 1.66
N ILE A 5 5.33 -12.07 2.57
CA ILE A 5 5.06 -12.09 4.01
C ILE A 5 5.23 -10.69 4.63
N ASP A 6 6.22 -9.92 4.17
CA ASP A 6 6.51 -8.57 4.66
C ASP A 6 5.68 -7.50 3.95
N VAL A 7 4.95 -7.84 2.86
CA VAL A 7 4.17 -6.86 2.09
C VAL A 7 2.86 -6.53 2.80
N PHE A 8 2.63 -5.24 3.02
CA PHE A 8 1.31 -4.74 3.42
C PHE A 8 0.31 -4.85 2.26
N MET A 9 -0.80 -5.56 2.50
CA MET A 9 -1.81 -5.84 1.47
C MET A 9 -3.22 -5.71 2.04
N LEU A 10 -4.18 -5.46 1.15
CA LEU A 10 -5.60 -5.38 1.51
C LEU A 10 -6.38 -6.58 0.98
N GLU A 11 -7.31 -7.08 1.80
CA GLU A 11 -8.29 -8.06 1.35
C GLU A 11 -9.37 -7.36 0.53
N VAL A 12 -9.78 -7.97 -0.60
CA VAL A 12 -10.77 -7.41 -1.52
C VAL A 12 -12.12 -7.13 -0.86
N ASP A 13 -12.57 -7.97 0.06
CA ASP A 13 -13.88 -7.86 0.70
C ASP A 13 -13.85 -7.02 1.97
N ARG A 14 -12.69 -6.44 2.32
CA ARG A 14 -12.56 -5.52 3.45
C ARG A 14 -13.37 -4.25 3.20
N VAL A 15 -14.17 -3.85 4.19
CA VAL A 15 -14.92 -2.59 4.20
C VAL A 15 -13.95 -1.43 4.42
N VAL A 16 -14.19 -0.32 3.73
CA VAL A 16 -13.43 0.92 3.91
C VAL A 16 -14.03 1.71 5.07
N ASP A 17 -13.43 1.54 6.24
CA ASP A 17 -13.73 2.27 7.47
C ASP A 17 -12.61 3.27 7.81
N ASP A 18 -12.86 4.12 8.82
CA ASP A 18 -11.86 5.08 9.31
C ASP A 18 -10.57 4.37 9.74
N GLU A 19 -10.67 3.22 10.41
CA GLU A 19 -9.50 2.45 10.85
C GLU A 19 -8.61 1.99 9.68
N LEU A 20 -9.21 1.49 8.59
CA LEU A 20 -8.49 1.13 7.37
C LEU A 20 -7.78 2.34 6.79
N VAL A 21 -8.48 3.46 6.63
CA VAL A 21 -7.92 4.67 6.02
C VAL A 21 -6.74 5.19 6.86
N LEU A 22 -6.89 5.22 8.19
CA LEU A 22 -5.83 5.58 9.12
C LEU A 22 -4.64 4.64 9.02
N THR A 23 -4.89 3.32 8.95
CA THR A 23 -3.84 2.31 8.82
C THR A 23 -3.07 2.48 7.52
N VAL A 24 -3.79 2.59 6.39
CA VAL A 24 -3.22 2.81 5.06
C VAL A 24 -2.35 4.07 5.03
N HIS A 25 -2.84 5.16 5.63
CA HIS A 25 -2.09 6.41 5.70
C HIS A 25 -0.84 6.28 6.59
N GLY A 26 -0.93 5.58 7.73
CA GLY A 26 0.19 5.38 8.65
C GLY A 26 1.33 4.54 8.09
N TYR A 27 1.05 3.61 7.16
CA TYR A 27 2.10 2.84 6.47
C TYR A 27 2.84 3.65 5.39
N GLY A 28 2.25 4.73 4.87
CA GLY A 28 2.90 5.62 3.89
C GLY A 28 3.05 5.05 2.48
N HIS A 29 2.66 3.80 2.21
CA HIS A 29 2.84 3.20 0.90
C HIS A 29 1.93 3.81 -0.17
N SER A 30 2.53 4.29 -1.26
CA SER A 30 1.79 4.86 -2.39
C SER A 30 0.87 3.86 -3.09
N ARG A 31 1.31 2.59 -3.21
CA ARG A 31 0.67 1.52 -3.97
C ARG A 31 0.51 0.28 -3.10
N ILE A 32 -0.71 -0.25 -3.01
CA ILE A 32 -1.04 -1.34 -2.10
C ILE A 32 -1.69 -2.48 -2.89
N PRO A 33 -1.08 -3.68 -2.91
CA PRO A 33 -1.67 -4.86 -3.55
C PRO A 33 -2.95 -5.31 -2.85
N VAL A 34 -3.90 -5.79 -3.64
CA VAL A 34 -5.17 -6.34 -3.17
C VAL A 34 -5.25 -7.82 -3.51
N TYR A 35 -5.55 -8.65 -2.51
CA TYR A 35 -5.68 -10.09 -2.66
C TYR A 35 -7.11 -10.59 -2.39
N GLU A 36 -7.42 -11.77 -2.91
CA GLU A 36 -8.70 -12.45 -2.67
C GLU A 36 -8.48 -13.86 -2.10
N LYS A 37 -9.07 -14.12 -0.92
CA LYS A 37 -8.97 -15.36 -0.13
C LYS A 37 -7.57 -15.69 0.38
N GLN A 38 -6.59 -15.80 -0.51
CA GLN A 38 -5.20 -16.11 -0.20
C GLN A 38 -4.29 -14.96 -0.65
N ARG A 39 -3.24 -14.66 0.11
CA ARG A 39 -2.35 -13.52 -0.14
C ARG A 39 -1.52 -13.67 -1.42
N ASP A 40 -1.31 -14.91 -1.88
CA ASP A 40 -0.64 -15.23 -3.16
C ASP A 40 -1.54 -14.95 -4.37
N ASN A 41 -2.85 -14.83 -4.17
CA ASN A 41 -3.84 -14.49 -5.19
C ASN A 41 -4.10 -12.98 -5.24
N ILE A 42 -3.13 -12.24 -5.80
CA ILE A 42 -3.23 -10.79 -6.01
C ILE A 42 -4.13 -10.52 -7.22
N ILE A 43 -5.26 -9.85 -6.99
CA ILE A 43 -6.25 -9.53 -8.02
C ILE A 43 -6.11 -8.11 -8.55
N GLY A 44 -5.50 -7.20 -7.79
CA GLY A 44 -5.52 -5.78 -8.09
C GLY A 44 -4.53 -4.94 -7.30
N LEU A 45 -4.57 -3.63 -7.57
CA LEU A 45 -3.78 -2.61 -6.91
C LEU A 45 -4.68 -1.43 -6.55
N VAL A 46 -4.41 -0.79 -5.42
CA VAL A 46 -5.06 0.46 -5.00
C VAL A 46 -3.98 1.48 -4.66
N ASN A 47 -4.17 2.74 -5.04
CA ASN A 47 -3.31 3.84 -4.63
C ASN A 47 -3.84 4.46 -3.34
N ILE A 48 -2.93 4.97 -2.50
CA ILE A 48 -3.30 5.73 -1.31
C ILE A 48 -4.24 6.92 -1.62
N ARG A 49 -4.06 7.54 -2.80
CA ARG A 49 -4.88 8.66 -3.27
C ARG A 49 -6.34 8.28 -3.53
N ASP A 50 -6.63 7.00 -3.75
CA ASP A 50 -7.99 6.51 -4.01
C ASP A 50 -8.88 6.62 -2.77
N PHE A 51 -8.26 6.68 -1.59
CA PHE A 51 -8.96 6.84 -0.32
C PHE A 51 -9.32 8.30 0.00
N ALA A 52 -8.77 9.28 -0.72
CA ALA A 52 -8.84 10.69 -0.34
C ALA A 52 -10.26 11.29 -0.36
N LEU A 53 -11.15 10.78 -1.23
CA LEU A 53 -12.51 11.28 -1.43
C LEU A 53 -13.59 10.30 -0.94
N LEU A 54 -13.20 9.27 -0.19
CA LEU A 54 -14.15 8.27 0.28
C LEU A 54 -14.84 8.75 1.54
N ASP A 55 -16.16 8.64 1.53
CA ASP A 55 -16.98 8.75 2.73
C ASP A 55 -16.97 7.41 3.47
N THR A 56 -16.23 7.39 4.58
CA THR A 56 -16.08 6.24 5.48
C THR A 56 -17.31 6.02 6.37
N GLU A 57 -18.12 7.06 6.63
CA GLU A 57 -19.28 6.97 7.53
C GLU A 57 -20.41 6.13 6.91
N SER A 58 -20.46 6.07 5.58
CA SER A 58 -21.48 5.33 4.86
C SER A 58 -21.37 3.81 5.02
N GLY A 59 -20.18 3.25 5.31
CA GLY A 59 -19.94 1.80 5.37
C GLY A 59 -20.28 1.04 4.07
N LYS A 60 -20.49 1.75 2.97
CA LYS A 60 -20.99 1.22 1.69
C LYS A 60 -19.86 0.76 0.75
N PHE A 61 -18.65 1.22 0.99
CA PHE A 61 -17.52 0.98 0.10
C PHE A 61 -16.66 -0.17 0.63
N THR A 62 -16.30 -1.07 -0.26
CA THR A 62 -15.32 -2.12 -0.03
C THR A 62 -14.09 -1.85 -0.88
N VAL A 63 -12.96 -2.48 -0.54
CA VAL A 63 -11.76 -2.45 -1.37
C VAL A 63 -12.05 -2.95 -2.79
N ARG A 64 -12.96 -3.93 -2.94
CA ARG A 64 -13.49 -4.40 -4.22
C ARG A 64 -14.04 -3.26 -5.08
N SER A 65 -14.79 -2.34 -4.49
CA SER A 65 -15.34 -1.19 -5.20
C SER A 65 -14.21 -0.30 -5.75
N LEU A 66 -13.14 -0.07 -4.98
CA LEU A 66 -11.99 0.73 -5.42
C LEU A 66 -11.23 0.07 -6.56
N VAL A 67 -10.92 -1.22 -6.42
CA VAL A 67 -10.23 -1.99 -7.47
C VAL A 67 -11.03 -1.98 -8.78
N ASN A 68 -12.34 -2.20 -8.69
CA ASN A 68 -13.22 -2.24 -9.87
C ASN A 68 -13.44 -0.87 -10.50
N PHE A 69 -13.43 0.21 -9.71
CA PHE A 69 -13.66 1.56 -10.19
C PHE A 69 -12.41 2.13 -10.86
N TYR A 70 -11.26 2.11 -10.17
CA TYR A 70 -10.03 2.73 -10.68
C TYR A 70 -9.26 1.83 -11.64
N LYS A 71 -9.35 0.50 -11.49
CA LYS A 71 -8.68 -0.49 -12.34
C LYS A 71 -7.20 -0.17 -12.56
N HIS A 72 -6.50 0.15 -11.47
CA HIS A 72 -5.07 0.42 -11.52
C HIS A 72 -4.33 -0.75 -12.16
N ARG A 73 -3.46 -0.42 -13.11
CA ARG A 73 -2.62 -1.40 -13.78
C ARG A 73 -1.39 -1.67 -12.92
N TYR A 74 -0.94 -2.91 -12.94
CA TYR A 74 0.30 -3.36 -12.31
C TYR A 74 1.02 -4.32 -13.26
N GLY A 75 2.33 -4.43 -13.11
CA GLY A 75 3.14 -5.38 -13.87
C GLY A 75 2.76 -6.80 -13.46
N LYS A 76 1.92 -7.44 -14.28
CA LYS A 76 1.49 -8.81 -14.02
C LYS A 76 2.58 -9.75 -14.55
N VAL A 77 3.15 -10.55 -13.66
CA VAL A 77 4.04 -11.68 -13.97
C VAL A 77 5.47 -11.28 -14.35
N ILE A 78 6.28 -10.96 -13.34
CA ILE A 78 7.73 -11.00 -13.45
C ILE A 78 8.19 -12.37 -12.97
N MET A 79 8.99 -13.06 -13.76
CA MET A 79 9.51 -14.36 -13.34
C MET A 79 10.67 -14.15 -12.37
N SER A 80 10.79 -15.04 -11.40
CA SER A 80 11.81 -14.93 -10.35
C SER A 80 13.25 -15.05 -10.89
N ASP A 81 13.42 -15.57 -12.11
CA ASP A 81 14.68 -15.70 -12.83
C ASP A 81 14.97 -14.55 -13.82
N ASP A 82 14.05 -13.59 -13.99
CA ASP A 82 14.29 -12.42 -14.86
C ASP A 82 15.41 -11.52 -14.29
N SER A 83 16.29 -11.02 -15.16
CA SER A 83 17.32 -10.06 -14.74
C SER A 83 16.71 -8.71 -14.34
N CYS A 84 17.33 -8.00 -13.39
CA CYS A 84 16.88 -6.66 -12.99
C CYS A 84 16.71 -5.70 -14.19
N TYR A 85 17.60 -5.81 -15.18
CA TYR A 85 17.54 -5.01 -16.40
C TYR A 85 16.31 -5.34 -17.27
N ASP A 86 15.98 -6.62 -17.40
CA ASP A 86 14.80 -7.05 -18.16
C ASP A 86 13.52 -6.61 -17.45
N VAL A 87 13.46 -6.76 -16.13
CA VAL A 87 12.34 -6.30 -15.31
C VAL A 87 12.18 -4.78 -15.41
N PHE A 88 13.27 -4.02 -15.30
CA PHE A 88 13.26 -2.57 -15.48
C PHE A 88 12.69 -2.17 -16.83
N ASN A 89 13.14 -2.82 -17.91
CA ASN A 89 12.66 -2.52 -19.26
C ASN A 89 11.19 -2.90 -19.46
N LYS A 90 10.74 -4.04 -18.89
CA LYS A 90 9.32 -4.44 -18.91
C LYS A 90 8.46 -3.40 -18.19
N LEU A 91 8.80 -3.06 -16.96
CA LEU A 91 8.08 -2.09 -16.13
C LEU A 91 8.07 -0.69 -16.79
N LYS A 92 9.21 -0.24 -17.32
CA LYS A 92 9.33 1.05 -18.03
C LYS A 92 8.50 1.08 -19.33
N LYS A 93 8.52 0.00 -20.12
CA LYS A 93 7.77 -0.10 -21.38
C LYS A 93 6.27 -0.06 -21.15
N GLU A 94 5.81 -0.74 -20.10
CA GLU A 94 4.38 -0.80 -19.76
C GLU A 94 3.93 0.33 -18.81
N GLN A 95 4.86 1.20 -18.41
CA GLN A 95 4.65 2.33 -17.49
C GLN A 95 4.10 1.90 -16.12
N TYR A 96 4.60 0.78 -15.61
CA TYR A 96 4.28 0.26 -14.29
C TYR A 96 5.41 0.56 -13.31
N HIS A 97 5.06 0.98 -12.11
CA HIS A 97 6.03 1.24 -11.03
C HIS A 97 6.14 0.09 -10.02
N MET A 98 5.25 -0.90 -10.12
CA MET A 98 5.21 -2.08 -9.27
C MET A 98 4.87 -3.28 -10.13
N GLY A 99 5.56 -4.39 -9.89
CA GLY A 99 5.27 -5.68 -10.47
C GLY A 99 5.18 -6.78 -9.43
N VAL A 100 4.41 -7.82 -9.75
CA VAL A 100 4.25 -9.00 -8.92
C VAL A 100 5.21 -10.08 -9.42
N VAL A 101 6.07 -10.55 -8.52
CA VAL A 101 7.01 -11.64 -8.77
C VAL A 101 6.30 -12.96 -8.53
N VAL A 102 6.35 -13.84 -9.52
CA VAL A 102 5.74 -15.17 -9.43
C VAL A 102 6.80 -16.25 -9.61
N GLU A 103 6.55 -17.41 -9.02
CA GLU A 103 7.31 -18.62 -9.28
C GLU A 103 6.50 -19.60 -10.12
N HIS A 104 7.19 -20.35 -10.97
CA HIS A 104 6.61 -21.47 -11.69
C HIS A 104 6.33 -22.61 -10.72
N ASP A 105 5.05 -22.94 -10.51
CA ASP A 105 4.70 -24.20 -9.85
C ASP A 105 4.91 -25.34 -10.85
N ASN A 106 5.95 -26.15 -10.65
CA ASN A 106 6.21 -27.35 -11.46
C ASN A 106 5.28 -28.53 -11.07
N GLY A 107 4.25 -28.29 -10.24
CA GLY A 107 3.37 -29.31 -9.67
C GLY A 107 1.93 -29.25 -10.18
N SER A 108 1.53 -30.31 -10.89
CA SER A 108 0.17 -30.71 -11.30
C SER A 108 -0.33 -30.14 -12.63
N GLU A 109 -0.41 -31.03 -13.63
CA GLU A 109 -0.86 -30.89 -15.02
C GLU A 109 -2.29 -30.31 -15.23
N ASN A 110 -2.95 -29.75 -14.21
CA ASN A 110 -4.36 -29.34 -14.30
C ASN A 110 -4.69 -27.86 -14.06
N ASP A 111 -3.75 -26.99 -13.67
CA ASP A 111 -3.91 -25.52 -13.77
C ASP A 111 -2.61 -24.85 -13.25
N PRO A 112 -1.66 -24.40 -14.08
CA PRO A 112 -0.52 -23.62 -13.60
C PRO A 112 -1.02 -22.22 -13.20
N LYS A 113 -1.52 -22.09 -11.97
CA LYS A 113 -1.81 -20.78 -11.39
C LYS A 113 -0.49 -20.20 -10.89
N PRO A 114 0.00 -19.08 -11.48
CA PRO A 114 1.19 -18.43 -10.96
C PRO A 114 0.92 -17.98 -9.53
N ARG A 115 1.72 -18.48 -8.58
CA ARG A 115 1.66 -18.02 -7.19
C ARG A 115 2.57 -16.81 -7.02
N ALA A 116 2.06 -15.73 -6.45
CA ALA A 116 2.88 -14.59 -6.10
C ALA A 116 3.83 -14.96 -4.94
N VAL A 117 5.12 -14.71 -5.12
CA VAL A 117 6.16 -14.92 -4.10
C VAL A 117 6.58 -13.60 -3.46
N GLY A 118 6.40 -12.50 -4.20
CA GLY A 118 6.69 -11.17 -3.70
C GLY A 118 6.30 -10.08 -4.68
N ILE A 119 6.72 -8.88 -4.36
CA ILE A 119 6.59 -7.71 -5.23
C ILE A 119 7.97 -7.11 -5.50
N VAL A 120 8.05 -6.34 -6.58
CA VAL A 120 9.22 -5.53 -6.92
C VAL A 120 8.75 -4.17 -7.41
N THR A 121 9.42 -3.12 -6.97
CA THR A 121 9.15 -1.75 -7.42
C THR A 121 10.24 -1.27 -8.38
N LEU A 122 9.98 -0.18 -9.11
CA LEU A 122 11.03 0.48 -9.88
C LEU A 122 12.12 1.09 -8.99
N GLU A 123 11.77 1.51 -7.77
CA GLU A 123 12.71 2.03 -6.78
C GLU A 123 13.70 0.93 -6.40
N ASP A 124 13.22 -0.26 -5.99
CA ASP A 124 14.08 -1.40 -5.66
C ASP A 124 15.07 -1.75 -6.78
N ILE A 125 14.62 -1.69 -8.04
CA ILE A 125 15.48 -2.03 -9.18
C ILE A 125 16.53 -0.95 -9.41
N ILE A 126 16.17 0.32 -9.25
CA ILE A 126 17.12 1.43 -9.38
C ILE A 126 18.15 1.35 -8.25
N GLU A 127 17.73 1.10 -7.00
CA GLU A 127 18.60 0.90 -5.84
C GLU A 127 19.64 -0.19 -6.10
N GLU A 128 19.22 -1.36 -6.62
CA GLU A 128 20.15 -2.44 -6.99
C GLU A 128 21.08 -2.03 -8.15
N MET A 129 20.64 -1.17 -9.07
CA MET A 129 21.51 -0.71 -10.17
C MET A 129 22.55 0.32 -9.71
N ILE A 130 22.20 1.20 -8.77
CA ILE A 130 23.10 2.25 -8.26
C ILE A 130 23.88 1.83 -7.01
N GLN A 131 23.47 0.73 -6.36
CA GLN A 131 24.03 0.21 -5.11
C GLN A 131 23.94 1.23 -3.94
N GLU A 132 22.90 2.06 -3.97
CA GLU A 132 22.57 3.07 -2.94
C GLU A 132 21.06 3.00 -2.66
N GLU A 133 20.67 3.15 -1.39
CA GLU A 133 19.26 3.20 -0.97
C GLU A 133 18.65 4.55 -1.36
N ILE A 134 17.42 4.54 -1.88
CA ILE A 134 16.66 5.73 -2.19
C ILE A 134 15.65 5.95 -1.07
N ILE A 135 15.88 6.98 -0.26
CA ILE A 135 14.98 7.35 0.84
C ILE A 135 13.93 8.30 0.30
N ASP A 136 12.66 7.87 0.26
CA ASP A 136 11.53 8.73 -0.07
C ASP A 136 11.10 9.58 1.15
N GLU A 137 10.39 10.67 0.89
CA GLU A 137 9.87 11.58 1.91
C GLU A 137 8.97 10.89 2.93
N THR A 138 8.29 9.81 2.52
CA THR A 138 7.32 9.08 3.33
C THR A 138 7.88 7.82 4.01
N ASP A 139 9.17 7.49 3.81
CA ASP A 139 9.72 6.23 4.27
C ASP A 139 9.97 6.15 5.78
N VAL A 140 9.39 5.13 6.40
CA VAL A 140 9.54 4.82 7.82
C VAL A 140 10.92 4.23 8.15
N PHE A 141 11.61 3.67 7.15
CA PHE A 141 12.91 3.01 7.31
C PHE A 141 13.94 3.63 6.36
N THR A 142 15.19 3.76 6.83
CA THR A 142 16.34 4.24 6.02
C THR A 142 17.06 3.11 5.30
N ASP A 143 16.81 1.87 5.69
CA ASP A 143 17.38 0.65 5.10
C ASP A 143 16.34 -0.46 5.24
N ASN A 144 15.87 -0.94 4.09
CA ASN A 144 14.83 -1.97 4.02
C ASN A 144 15.33 -3.36 4.44
N ARG A 145 16.64 -3.63 4.32
CA ARG A 145 17.27 -4.90 4.72
C ARG A 145 17.56 -4.93 6.22
N GLY A 146 18.07 -3.82 6.75
CA GLY A 146 18.37 -3.65 8.17
C GLY A 146 17.18 -3.29 9.05
N LYS A 147 16.03 -2.93 8.45
CA LYS A 147 14.85 -2.35 9.13
C LYS A 147 15.23 -1.21 10.09
N VAL A 148 16.23 -0.41 9.69
CA VAL A 148 16.68 0.73 10.49
C VAL A 148 15.63 1.83 10.38
N ARG A 149 15.00 2.19 11.50
CA ARG A 149 13.95 3.23 11.50
C ARG A 149 14.56 4.57 11.11
N ASN A 150 13.91 5.22 10.16
CA ASN A 150 14.18 6.59 9.81
C ASN A 150 13.73 7.48 11.00
N ILE A 151 14.68 8.18 11.62
CA ILE A 151 14.43 9.03 12.78
C ILE A 151 13.65 10.30 12.36
N LEU A 152 13.70 10.66 11.08
CA LEU A 152 13.07 11.85 10.52
C LEU A 152 11.60 11.62 10.13
N SER A 153 11.18 10.39 9.84
CA SER A 153 9.78 10.05 9.53
C SER A 153 8.98 9.67 10.78
N GLN A 154 9.05 10.53 11.80
CA GLN A 154 7.95 10.61 12.75
C GLN A 154 6.77 11.28 12.03
N ALA A 155 6.07 10.52 11.17
CA ALA A 155 4.71 10.86 10.82
C ALA A 155 3.96 11.02 12.16
N PRO A 156 3.36 12.18 12.46
CA PRO A 156 2.58 12.34 13.67
C PRO A 156 1.55 11.21 13.69
N ASN A 157 1.49 10.48 14.79
CA ASN A 157 0.74 9.23 14.89
C ASN A 157 -0.76 9.55 14.89
N PHE A 158 -1.30 9.77 13.70
CA PHE A 158 -2.64 10.30 13.46
C PHE A 158 -3.73 9.37 14.02
N SER A 159 -3.45 8.06 14.06
CA SER A 159 -4.28 7.06 14.73
C SER A 159 -4.34 7.26 16.25
N ALA A 160 -3.22 7.60 16.90
CA ALA A 160 -3.18 7.94 18.32
C ALA A 160 -3.99 9.22 18.62
N PHE A 161 -3.94 10.20 17.70
CA PHE A 161 -4.72 11.42 17.78
C PHE A 161 -6.24 11.16 17.70
N ILE A 162 -6.71 10.40 16.70
CA ILE A 162 -8.14 10.07 16.57
C ILE A 162 -8.64 9.32 17.81
N ARG A 163 -7.88 8.34 18.30
CA ARG A 163 -8.23 7.56 19.49
C ARG A 163 -8.31 8.41 20.76
N GLN A 164 -7.45 9.42 20.90
CA GLN A 164 -7.48 10.37 22.01
C GLN A 164 -8.71 11.31 21.93
N MET A 165 -9.22 11.56 20.72
CA MET A 165 -10.46 12.32 20.52
C MET A 165 -11.74 11.49 20.66
N GLU A 166 -11.68 10.16 20.60
CA GLU A 166 -12.82 9.25 20.84
C GLU A 166 -13.05 8.96 22.33
N THR A 167 -12.03 9.10 23.18
CA THR A 167 -12.17 8.91 24.64
C THR A 167 -12.99 10.00 25.34
N SER A 168 -13.40 11.04 24.62
CA SER A 168 -14.31 12.07 25.13
C SER A 168 -15.73 11.64 24.78
N ASP A 169 -16.44 11.12 25.76
CA ASP A 169 -17.83 10.63 25.70
C ASP A 169 -18.80 11.82 25.52
N ASP A 170 -18.64 12.58 24.43
CA ASP A 170 -19.38 13.81 24.18
C ASP A 170 -20.31 13.70 22.98
N THR A 171 -21.53 14.17 23.22
CA THR A 171 -22.79 13.95 22.51
C THR A 171 -22.88 14.53 21.09
N THR A 172 -21.75 14.88 20.49
CA THR A 172 -21.69 15.53 19.17
C THR A 172 -20.94 14.66 18.16
N LYS A 173 -21.70 14.15 17.18
CA LYS A 173 -21.19 13.38 16.03
C LYS A 173 -20.41 14.30 15.09
N ILE A 174 -19.16 14.59 15.42
CA ILE A 174 -18.21 15.23 14.51
C ILE A 174 -17.41 14.13 13.84
N SER A 175 -17.44 14.04 12.51
CA SER A 175 -16.69 13.04 11.75
C SER A 175 -15.18 13.15 12.01
N ALA A 176 -14.44 12.05 11.83
CA ALA A 176 -12.99 12.05 11.96
C ALA A 176 -12.34 13.10 11.02
N GLN A 177 -12.84 13.24 9.79
CA GLN A 177 -12.32 14.24 8.85
C GLN A 177 -12.55 15.67 9.36
N MET A 178 -13.71 15.96 9.96
CA MET A 178 -14.03 17.30 10.46
C MET A 178 -13.21 17.67 11.69
N LYS A 179 -12.92 16.71 12.59
CA LYS A 179 -12.00 16.91 13.72
C LYS A 179 -10.60 17.32 13.25
N VAL A 180 -10.12 16.68 12.19
CA VAL A 180 -8.78 16.91 11.61
C VAL A 180 -8.72 18.28 10.94
N ALA A 181 -9.76 18.64 10.18
CA ALA A 181 -9.86 19.95 9.55
C ALA A 181 -9.86 21.09 10.59
N ILE A 182 -10.60 20.93 11.70
CA ILE A 182 -10.63 21.90 12.80
C ILE A 182 -9.24 22.05 13.44
N LEU A 183 -8.56 20.94 13.74
CA LEU A 183 -7.21 21.01 14.32
C LEU A 183 -6.26 21.73 13.37
N GLN A 184 -6.25 21.35 12.08
CA GLN A 184 -5.35 21.93 11.11
C GLN A 184 -5.60 23.44 10.98
N PHE A 185 -6.86 23.87 10.96
CA PHE A 185 -7.23 25.28 11.01
C PHE A 185 -6.70 25.97 12.28
N LEU A 186 -6.94 25.41 13.47
CA LEU A 186 -6.49 26.00 14.73
C LEU A 186 -4.97 26.05 14.86
N SER A 187 -4.26 25.06 14.32
CA SER A 187 -2.79 24.96 14.37
C SER A 187 -2.06 25.89 13.40
N THR A 188 -2.72 26.31 12.32
CA THR A 188 -2.14 27.20 11.29
C THR A 188 -2.62 28.64 11.40
N SER A 189 -3.70 28.90 12.17
CA SER A 189 -4.28 30.23 12.36
C SER A 189 -3.78 30.97 13.62
N MET A 190 -2.77 30.43 14.31
CA MET A 190 -2.09 31.03 15.48
C MET A 190 -0.64 31.32 15.15
#